data_AF-A0A2F0AT33-F1
#
_entry.id   AF-A0A2F0AT33-F1
#
_cell.length_a   1.000
_cell.length_b   1.000
_cell.length_c   1.000
_cell.angle_alpha   90.00
_cell.angle_beta   90.00
_cell.angle_gamma   90.00
#
_symmetry.space_group_name_H-M   'P 1'
#
loop_
_entity.id
_entity.type
_entity.pdbx_description
1 polymer ?
#
loop_
_entity_poly.entity_id
_entity_poly.type
_entity_poly.pdbx_seq_one_letter_code
_entity_poly.pdbx_strand_id
1 'polypeptide(L)'
;MNWIYRLVIIVVFFGCASDWQLEDTATDLLSDPTHPHWTHDLDDGTQKNNNSIDCSSRWIVDEHAARAQRVSFNGVGDRCLDGPQDGARTLGDSIRTRFGQHINQRILGRGVQIFNCRKVQGSRSLSIHAEGRALDIFIPTRGGKADNSKGDVIANWLIKNASQIGIQQIIWDRTIWNSRENQASCYKKRHPHHDHIHLELNWAGAQKQTPFFYGGHDNQSRIPAPAPQARPDEPAPNPDPVDDRPPVSGAQPSQPAASDSNGPDSNPDANEPDPSRQPQMDAADWLGSPCLADSDCGFTVSGLTPSCVKPIGSQLGMCTLSCDGLCPDRNGFPMTFCTEATDLGLPGIGLCLAQADTENGQCNDWIGFAIESHQRFIGQSQANARTTGVCVPYDRDGSNAGDGHSEPALDDNNGMCAEPALPMTRHGESCDGVIENTWRCGCSRRFETTISQFCREGIWQTYDLNPRDCSRCSGDYSSGCEPR
;
A
#
# COMPACT_ATOMS: atom_id res chain seq x y z
N MET A 1 -84.08 -24.88 1.25
CA MET A 1 -83.85 -24.53 2.68
C MET A 1 -82.35 -24.75 2.93
N ASN A 2 -81.42 -23.85 2.55
CA ASN A 2 -81.17 -22.50 3.09
C ASN A 2 -81.03 -22.60 4.63
N TRP A 3 -79.88 -22.41 5.31
CA TRP A 3 -78.67 -21.61 5.09
C TRP A 3 -77.44 -22.15 5.86
N ILE A 4 -76.25 -21.91 5.29
CA ILE A 4 -74.91 -22.08 5.88
C ILE A 4 -74.55 -20.79 6.63
N TYR A 5 -74.10 -20.88 7.88
CA TYR A 5 -73.40 -19.78 8.57
C TYR A 5 -71.93 -19.75 8.13
N ARG A 6 -71.55 -18.74 7.33
CA ARG A 6 -70.14 -18.34 7.16
C ARG A 6 -69.86 -17.20 8.13
N LEU A 7 -68.90 -17.43 9.02
CA LEU A 7 -68.30 -16.39 9.85
C LEU A 7 -67.52 -15.43 8.94
N VAL A 8 -67.94 -14.17 8.90
CA VAL A 8 -67.23 -13.08 8.23
C VAL A 8 -66.35 -12.41 9.28
N ILE A 9 -65.04 -12.60 9.18
CA ILE A 9 -64.07 -11.76 9.89
C ILE A 9 -63.92 -10.48 9.06
N ILE A 10 -64.44 -9.38 9.60
CA ILE A 10 -64.23 -8.03 9.08
C ILE A 10 -62.89 -7.54 9.66
N VAL A 11 -61.86 -7.45 8.82
CA VAL A 11 -60.69 -6.61 9.11
C VAL A 11 -60.90 -5.30 8.37
N VAL A 12 -61.20 -4.24 9.12
CA VAL A 12 -61.29 -2.88 8.61
C VAL A 12 -59.88 -2.34 8.39
N PHE A 13 -59.58 -1.98 7.15
CA PHE A 13 -58.43 -1.15 6.77
C PHE A 13 -58.75 0.33 7.09
N PHE A 14 -58.00 0.90 8.04
CA PHE A 14 -57.61 2.33 8.08
C PHE A 14 -56.08 2.28 8.24
N GLY A 15 -55.23 2.85 7.39
CA GLY A 15 -55.39 4.12 6.69
C GLY A 15 -54.61 5.21 7.43
N CYS A 16 -53.28 5.04 7.57
CA CYS A 16 -52.33 6.12 7.82
C CYS A 16 -51.14 5.90 6.89
N ALA A 17 -51.12 6.68 5.81
CA ALA A 17 -49.97 6.87 4.95
C ALA A 17 -48.98 7.80 5.66
N SER A 18 -47.74 7.37 5.76
CA SER A 18 -46.59 8.26 5.85
C SER A 18 -45.50 7.65 4.98
N ASP A 19 -45.34 8.27 3.82
CA ASP A 19 -44.31 8.03 2.83
C ASP A 19 -42.92 7.89 3.48
N TRP A 20 -42.30 6.75 3.24
CA TRP A 20 -40.84 6.61 3.26
C TRP A 20 -40.48 6.00 1.91
N GLN A 21 -40.29 6.88 0.93
CA GLN A 21 -39.61 6.54 -0.32
C GLN A 21 -38.15 6.25 0.01
N LEU A 22 -37.72 5.06 -0.38
CA LEU A 22 -36.32 4.70 -0.54
C LEU A 22 -35.76 5.53 -1.70
N GLU A 23 -34.86 6.45 -1.39
CA GLU A 23 -34.01 7.10 -2.39
C GLU A 23 -32.65 6.39 -2.39
N ASP A 24 -32.51 5.43 -3.32
CA ASP A 24 -31.23 5.02 -3.86
C ASP A 24 -30.69 6.16 -4.73
N THR A 25 -29.73 6.93 -4.21
CA THR A 25 -28.83 7.76 -5.02
C THR A 25 -27.40 7.63 -4.52
N ALA A 26 -26.71 6.59 -4.98
CA ALA A 26 -25.26 6.57 -5.05
C ALA A 26 -24.79 7.55 -6.15
N THR A 27 -24.93 8.83 -5.87
CA THR A 27 -24.11 9.88 -6.49
C THR A 27 -22.85 10.01 -5.65
N ASP A 28 -21.79 9.36 -6.11
CA ASP A 28 -20.43 9.61 -5.65
C ASP A 28 -20.17 11.11 -5.73
N LEU A 29 -19.90 11.71 -4.57
CA LEU A 29 -19.95 13.14 -4.28
C LEU A 29 -18.99 13.94 -5.16
N LEU A 30 -19.51 14.41 -6.29
CA LEU A 30 -19.05 15.64 -6.92
C LEU A 30 -19.40 16.81 -5.98
N SER A 31 -18.36 17.54 -5.57
CA SER A 31 -18.40 18.82 -4.87
C SER A 31 -19.17 18.84 -3.54
N ASP A 32 -18.45 18.60 -2.45
CA ASP A 32 -18.77 19.23 -1.17
C ASP A 32 -18.27 20.70 -1.20
N PRO A 33 -19.17 21.71 -1.19
CA PRO A 33 -18.79 23.12 -1.13
C PRO A 33 -18.55 23.61 0.32
N THR A 34 -18.56 22.72 1.32
CA THR A 34 -18.43 23.04 2.75
C THR A 34 -17.11 22.62 3.39
N HIS A 35 -16.18 22.02 2.64
CA HIS A 35 -14.80 21.97 3.11
C HIS A 35 -14.20 23.38 3.08
N PRO A 36 -13.80 23.93 4.25
CA PRO A 36 -13.21 25.26 4.30
C PRO A 36 -11.96 25.24 3.42
N HIS A 37 -11.88 26.25 2.56
CA HIS A 37 -10.65 26.66 1.94
C HIS A 37 -9.53 26.64 3.01
N TRP A 38 -8.64 25.65 2.96
CA TRP A 38 -7.33 25.78 3.56
C TRP A 38 -6.47 26.67 2.66
N THR A 39 -6.94 27.91 2.45
CA THR A 39 -6.05 29.05 2.32
C THR A 39 -5.60 29.41 3.72
N HIS A 40 -4.82 28.53 4.35
CA HIS A 40 -3.81 29.08 5.26
C HIS A 40 -2.71 29.61 4.35
N ASP A 41 -2.91 30.87 3.97
CA ASP A 41 -1.83 31.79 3.65
C ASP A 41 -0.88 31.77 4.86
N LEU A 42 0.05 30.81 4.89
CA LEU A 42 1.39 31.14 5.31
C LEU A 42 1.99 31.88 4.11
N ASP A 43 1.66 33.17 4.08
CA ASP A 43 2.56 34.17 3.54
C ASP A 43 3.96 33.76 4.03
N ASP A 44 4.79 33.30 3.10
CA ASP A 44 6.24 33.29 3.28
C ASP A 44 6.64 34.76 3.37
N GLY A 45 6.40 35.31 4.55
CA GLY A 45 6.71 36.67 4.90
C GLY A 45 8.19 36.84 4.66
N THR A 46 8.50 37.67 3.64
CA THR A 46 9.80 37.86 2.98
C THR A 46 10.04 36.80 1.89
N GLN A 47 9.97 37.10 0.60
CA GLN A 47 10.89 38.02 -0.08
C GLN A 47 10.23 38.71 -1.29
N LYS A 48 9.80 39.96 -1.09
CA LYS A 48 9.61 40.93 -2.19
C LYS A 48 10.94 41.65 -2.43
N ASN A 49 11.94 40.93 -2.91
CA ASN A 49 13.22 41.49 -3.35
C ASN A 49 14.07 40.38 -4.01
N ASN A 50 14.21 40.48 -5.34
CA ASN A 50 15.10 39.72 -6.22
C ASN A 50 16.25 38.93 -5.56
N ASN A 51 16.21 37.60 -5.61
CA ASN A 51 17.06 36.77 -6.48
C ASN A 51 16.94 35.28 -6.13
N SER A 52 16.50 34.47 -7.09
CA SER A 52 16.52 33.00 -7.11
C SER A 52 15.83 32.29 -5.94
N ILE A 53 14.57 31.87 -6.13
CA ILE A 53 14.08 30.69 -5.42
C ILE A 53 15.01 29.56 -5.86
N ASP A 54 15.94 29.18 -5.00
CA ASP A 54 16.81 28.04 -5.25
C ASP A 54 15.99 26.76 -5.06
N CYS A 55 15.42 26.25 -6.14
CA CYS A 55 14.70 24.99 -6.13
C CYS A 55 15.64 23.79 -6.21
N SER A 56 16.95 24.00 -6.46
CA SER A 56 17.91 22.92 -6.62
C SER A 56 18.16 22.13 -5.33
N SER A 57 17.73 22.68 -4.19
CA SER A 57 17.91 22.10 -2.85
C SER A 57 16.61 21.60 -2.18
N ARG A 58 15.45 21.67 -2.87
CA ARG A 58 14.15 21.29 -2.30
C ARG A 58 13.85 19.82 -2.51
N TRP A 59 13.43 19.45 -3.72
CA TRP A 59 13.39 18.05 -4.15
C TRP A 59 14.64 17.75 -5.00
N ILE A 60 15.47 16.84 -4.50
CA ILE A 60 16.68 16.40 -5.21
C ILE A 60 16.32 15.26 -6.16
N VAL A 61 16.26 15.60 -7.45
CA VAL A 61 15.99 14.64 -8.53
C VAL A 61 17.27 13.93 -8.94
N ASP A 62 17.20 12.61 -9.09
CA ASP A 62 18.24 11.84 -9.79
C ASP A 62 18.19 12.19 -11.29
N GLU A 63 19.06 13.11 -11.69
CA GLU A 63 19.17 13.59 -13.07
C GLU A 63 19.48 12.47 -14.08
N HIS A 64 20.19 11.41 -13.67
CA HIS A 64 20.46 10.29 -14.56
C HIS A 64 19.18 9.47 -14.79
N ALA A 65 18.46 9.14 -13.72
CA ALA A 65 17.17 8.46 -13.82
C ALA A 65 16.16 9.29 -14.62
N ALA A 66 16.10 10.61 -14.39
CA ALA A 66 15.23 11.55 -15.11
C ALA A 66 15.52 11.57 -16.62
N ARG A 67 16.79 11.69 -17.02
CA ARG A 67 17.20 11.74 -18.43
C ARG A 67 17.01 10.42 -19.17
N ALA A 68 16.94 9.30 -18.45
CA ALA A 68 16.71 7.98 -19.03
C ALA A 68 15.26 7.76 -19.48
N GLN A 69 14.30 8.54 -18.95
CA GLN A 69 12.88 8.32 -19.21
C GLN A 69 12.50 8.72 -20.65
N ARG A 70 11.62 7.92 -21.24
CA ARG A 70 11.01 8.10 -22.56
C ARG A 70 9.50 7.94 -22.41
N VAL A 71 8.79 9.08 -22.34
CA VAL A 71 7.33 9.11 -22.17
C VAL A 71 6.75 10.15 -23.12
N SER A 72 5.75 9.76 -23.92
CA SER A 72 5.01 10.71 -24.75
C SER A 72 4.25 11.70 -23.88
N PHE A 73 4.20 12.97 -24.29
CA PHE A 73 3.49 14.01 -23.56
C PHE A 73 2.16 14.32 -24.24
N ASN A 74 1.05 14.19 -23.51
CA ASN A 74 -0.30 14.54 -23.96
C ASN A 74 -0.79 15.82 -23.25
N GLY A 75 -1.16 16.82 -24.05
CA GLY A 75 -1.83 18.02 -23.54
C GLY A 75 -3.22 17.71 -23.00
N VAL A 76 -3.76 18.63 -22.19
CA VAL A 76 -5.14 18.54 -21.69
C VAL A 76 -6.14 18.80 -22.82
N GLY A 77 -7.24 18.05 -22.84
CA GLY A 77 -8.41 18.31 -23.68
C GLY A 77 -9.21 19.54 -23.24
N ASP A 78 -10.30 19.79 -23.95
CA ASP A 78 -11.17 20.96 -23.78
C ASP A 78 -12.45 20.69 -22.98
N ARG A 79 -12.68 19.43 -22.59
CA ARG A 79 -13.84 18.98 -21.81
C ARG A 79 -13.44 18.16 -20.60
N CYS A 80 -14.29 18.20 -19.58
CA CYS A 80 -14.20 17.26 -18.48
C CYS A 80 -14.66 15.88 -18.93
N LEU A 81 -14.03 14.85 -18.37
CA LEU A 81 -14.51 13.48 -18.45
C LEU A 81 -15.30 13.15 -17.18
N ASP A 82 -15.90 11.96 -17.14
CA ASP A 82 -16.87 11.61 -16.11
C ASP A 82 -16.23 11.08 -14.82
N GLY A 83 -14.90 10.94 -14.78
CA GLY A 83 -14.21 10.44 -13.60
C GLY A 83 -12.73 10.12 -13.82
N PRO A 84 -12.09 9.52 -12.80
CA PRO A 84 -10.70 9.08 -12.88
C PRO A 84 -10.54 7.92 -13.88
N GLN A 85 -9.44 7.95 -14.63
CA GLN A 85 -9.07 6.91 -15.57
C GLN A 85 -8.56 5.68 -14.81
N ASP A 86 -8.78 4.49 -15.38
CA ASP A 86 -8.40 3.22 -14.77
C ASP A 86 -6.94 3.18 -14.32
N GLY A 87 -6.01 3.59 -15.19
CA GLY A 87 -4.59 3.58 -14.87
C GLY A 87 -4.24 4.53 -13.72
N ALA A 88 -4.95 5.65 -13.60
CA ALA A 88 -4.79 6.56 -12.47
C ALA A 88 -5.34 5.98 -11.17
N ARG A 89 -6.47 5.25 -11.23
CA ARG A 89 -7.01 4.50 -10.07
C ARG A 89 -6.01 3.42 -9.62
N THR A 90 -5.60 2.55 -10.54
CA THR A 90 -4.64 1.46 -10.27
C THR A 90 -3.31 1.98 -9.73
N LEU A 91 -2.78 3.07 -10.30
CA LEU A 91 -1.57 3.68 -9.76
C LEU A 91 -1.80 4.27 -8.37
N GLY A 92 -2.92 4.95 -8.14
CA GLY A 92 -3.28 5.49 -6.83
C GLY A 92 -3.34 4.40 -5.76
N ASP A 93 -3.94 3.25 -6.07
CA ASP A 93 -3.99 2.10 -5.17
C ASP A 93 -2.60 1.53 -4.91
N SER A 94 -1.76 1.41 -5.94
CA SER A 94 -0.36 0.99 -5.78
C SER A 94 0.42 1.94 -4.87
N ILE A 95 0.20 3.26 -4.98
CA ILE A 95 0.83 4.25 -4.10
C ILE A 95 0.35 4.11 -2.67
N ARG A 96 -0.95 3.94 -2.43
CA ARG A 96 -1.50 3.72 -1.07
C ARG A 96 -0.91 2.48 -0.44
N THR A 97 -0.82 1.38 -1.19
CA THR A 97 -0.25 0.11 -0.71
C THR A 97 1.24 0.23 -0.43
N ARG A 98 2.02 0.79 -1.37
CA ARG A 98 3.49 0.82 -1.27
C ARG A 98 4.01 1.91 -0.34
N PHE A 99 3.33 3.05 -0.28
CA PHE A 99 3.82 4.26 0.38
C PHE A 99 2.86 4.81 1.43
N GLY A 100 1.89 4.01 1.90
CA GLY A 100 0.91 4.43 2.91
C GLY A 100 1.52 5.16 4.10
N GLN A 101 2.63 4.68 4.64
CA GLN A 101 3.35 5.29 5.78
C GLN A 101 4.04 6.65 5.49
N HIS A 102 4.15 7.01 4.21
CA HIS A 102 4.77 8.26 3.74
C HIS A 102 3.74 9.31 3.30
N ILE A 103 2.49 8.92 3.07
CA ILE A 103 1.42 9.83 2.64
C ILE A 103 0.53 10.27 3.81
N ASN A 104 -0.12 11.42 3.67
CA ASN A 104 -1.10 11.91 4.62
C ASN A 104 -2.45 11.23 4.39
N GLN A 105 -2.65 10.07 5.00
CA GLN A 105 -3.86 9.26 4.83
C GLN A 105 -5.13 9.91 5.42
N ARG A 106 -5.00 10.98 6.20
CA ARG A 106 -6.16 11.71 6.77
C ARG A 106 -6.90 12.54 5.73
N ILE A 107 -6.29 12.78 4.57
CA ILE A 107 -6.95 13.46 3.46
C ILE A 107 -7.92 12.50 2.78
N LEU A 108 -9.11 12.99 2.41
CA LEU A 108 -10.11 12.24 1.64
C LEU A 108 -9.49 11.55 0.42
N GLY A 109 -9.94 10.33 0.13
CA GLY A 109 -9.28 9.45 -0.84
C GLY A 109 -8.02 8.76 -0.29
N ARG A 110 -7.89 8.67 1.05
CA ARG A 110 -6.75 8.07 1.76
C ARG A 110 -5.42 8.64 1.32
N GLY A 111 -5.34 9.96 1.21
CA GLY A 111 -4.12 10.68 0.81
C GLY A 111 -3.84 10.72 -0.69
N VAL A 112 -4.72 10.19 -1.55
CA VAL A 112 -4.55 10.27 -3.01
C VAL A 112 -5.86 10.72 -3.67
N GLN A 113 -5.81 11.84 -4.39
CA GLN A 113 -6.95 12.40 -5.14
C GLN A 113 -6.65 12.38 -6.63
N ILE A 114 -7.64 12.01 -7.46
CA ILE A 114 -7.40 11.71 -8.88
C ILE A 114 -8.20 12.63 -9.80
N PHE A 115 -9.50 12.79 -9.53
CA PHE A 115 -10.40 13.48 -10.44
C PHE A 115 -10.95 14.76 -9.81
N ASN A 116 -10.90 15.84 -10.59
CA ASN A 116 -11.49 17.12 -10.24
C ASN A 116 -11.69 17.93 -11.53
N CYS A 117 -12.93 17.97 -12.02
CA CYS A 117 -13.32 18.75 -13.19
C CYS A 117 -13.25 20.26 -12.88
N ARG A 118 -12.09 20.87 -13.16
CA ARG A 118 -11.91 22.32 -13.02
C ARG A 118 -10.88 22.88 -13.97
N LYS A 119 -10.92 24.20 -14.16
CA LYS A 119 -9.84 24.96 -14.80
C LYS A 119 -8.66 25.16 -13.85
N VAL A 120 -7.46 25.27 -14.43
CA VAL A 120 -6.28 25.69 -13.66
C VAL A 120 -6.46 27.15 -13.25
N GLN A 121 -6.15 27.47 -11.99
CA GLN A 121 -6.29 28.83 -11.46
C GLN A 121 -5.51 29.83 -12.34
N GLY A 122 -6.18 30.90 -12.76
CA GLY A 122 -5.58 31.93 -13.63
C GLY A 122 -5.40 31.52 -15.09
N SER A 123 -5.94 30.37 -15.51
CA SER A 123 -5.89 29.88 -16.90
C SER A 123 -7.29 29.62 -17.45
N ARG A 124 -7.41 29.62 -18.78
CA ARG A 124 -8.61 29.15 -19.48
C ARG A 124 -8.62 27.63 -19.71
N SER A 125 -7.46 26.98 -19.56
CA SER A 125 -7.28 25.54 -19.76
C SER A 125 -7.80 24.74 -18.57
N LEU A 126 -8.33 23.55 -18.86
CA LEU A 126 -8.66 22.55 -17.85
C LEU A 126 -7.41 22.05 -17.12
N SER A 127 -7.60 21.62 -15.89
CA SER A 127 -6.62 20.79 -15.18
C SER A 127 -6.60 19.39 -15.79
N ILE A 128 -5.46 18.72 -15.73
CA ILE A 128 -5.34 17.31 -16.14
C ILE A 128 -6.20 16.40 -15.24
N HIS A 129 -6.50 16.83 -14.00
CA HIS A 129 -7.49 16.18 -13.14
C HIS A 129 -8.90 16.14 -13.77
N ALA A 130 -9.24 17.05 -14.68
CA ALA A 130 -10.51 17.06 -15.37
C ALA A 130 -10.64 15.91 -16.39
N GLU A 131 -9.52 15.32 -16.81
CA GLU A 131 -9.48 14.12 -17.65
C GLU A 131 -9.29 12.85 -16.81
N GLY A 132 -9.19 12.97 -15.49
CA GLY A 132 -9.03 11.83 -14.59
C GLY A 132 -7.67 11.13 -14.65
N ARG A 133 -6.64 11.78 -15.21
CA ARG A 133 -5.31 11.19 -15.42
C ARG A 133 -4.20 11.92 -14.65
N ALA A 134 -4.57 12.68 -13.63
CA ALA A 134 -3.62 13.25 -12.67
C ALA A 134 -3.87 12.68 -11.27
N LEU A 135 -2.85 12.69 -10.43
CA LEU A 135 -2.92 12.31 -9.03
C LEU A 135 -2.29 13.40 -8.18
N ASP A 136 -2.98 13.81 -7.12
CA ASP A 136 -2.41 14.57 -6.01
C ASP A 136 -2.18 13.57 -4.86
N ILE A 137 -0.91 13.29 -4.57
CA ILE A 137 -0.47 12.37 -3.51
C ILE A 137 -0.05 13.23 -2.32
N PHE A 138 -0.89 13.30 -1.30
CA PHE A 138 -0.70 14.20 -0.16
C PHE A 138 0.42 13.71 0.75
N ILE A 139 1.33 14.61 1.08
CA ILE A 139 2.49 14.36 1.95
C ILE A 139 2.28 15.15 3.25
N PRO A 140 2.54 14.57 4.43
CA PRO A 140 2.50 15.34 5.68
C PRO A 140 3.45 16.53 5.60
N THR A 141 3.03 17.68 6.14
CA THR A 141 3.90 18.84 6.28
C THR A 141 4.58 18.83 7.64
N ARG A 142 5.80 19.37 7.72
CA ARG A 142 6.54 19.59 8.97
C ARG A 142 6.69 21.08 9.21
N GLY A 143 6.00 21.61 10.21
CA GLY A 143 6.01 23.05 10.50
C GLY A 143 5.54 23.91 9.32
N GLY A 144 4.54 23.43 8.57
CA GLY A 144 4.01 24.13 7.37
C GLY A 144 4.92 24.06 6.13
N LYS A 145 5.99 23.25 6.16
CA LYS A 145 6.89 23.01 5.02
C LYS A 145 6.79 21.57 4.53
N ALA A 146 7.31 21.31 3.34
CA ALA A 146 7.38 19.95 2.80
C ALA A 146 8.18 19.02 3.72
N ASP A 147 7.66 17.82 3.98
CA ASP A 147 8.46 16.74 4.58
C ASP A 147 9.13 15.93 3.47
N ASN A 148 10.28 16.44 3.00
CA ASN A 148 11.05 15.82 1.91
C ASN A 148 11.61 14.44 2.29
N SER A 149 11.68 14.10 3.59
CA SER A 149 12.01 12.72 4.02
C SER A 149 10.94 11.70 3.63
N LYS A 150 9.72 12.15 3.32
CA LYS A 150 8.61 11.34 2.84
C LYS A 150 8.35 11.56 1.36
N GLY A 151 8.24 12.82 0.93
CA GLY A 151 7.91 13.15 -0.45
C GLY A 151 8.95 12.69 -1.47
N ASP A 152 10.24 12.89 -1.18
CA ASP A 152 11.31 12.58 -2.15
C ASP A 152 11.40 11.08 -2.44
N VAL A 153 11.12 10.23 -1.44
CA VAL A 153 11.09 8.76 -1.61
C VAL A 153 10.08 8.37 -2.69
N ILE A 154 8.89 8.96 -2.65
CA ILE A 154 7.82 8.68 -3.60
C ILE A 154 8.13 9.32 -4.95
N ALA A 155 8.48 10.61 -4.96
CA ALA A 155 8.73 11.37 -6.18
C ALA A 155 9.90 10.80 -7.00
N ASN A 156 10.98 10.34 -6.35
CA ASN A 156 12.10 9.71 -7.02
C ASN A 156 11.78 8.31 -7.55
N TRP A 157 10.97 7.53 -6.82
CA TRP A 157 10.47 6.25 -7.34
C TRP A 157 9.59 6.47 -8.58
N LEU A 158 8.73 7.49 -8.58
CA LEU A 158 7.89 7.86 -9.71
C LEU A 158 8.73 8.27 -10.93
N ILE A 159 9.75 9.12 -10.78
CA ILE A 159 10.67 9.46 -11.88
C ILE A 159 11.34 8.21 -12.45
N LYS A 160 11.91 7.36 -11.59
CA LYS A 160 12.66 6.18 -12.03
C LYS A 160 11.81 5.22 -12.87
N ASN A 161 10.51 5.17 -12.60
CA ASN A 161 9.54 4.30 -13.25
C ASN A 161 8.66 5.03 -14.28
N ALA A 162 8.97 6.29 -14.63
CA ALA A 162 8.08 7.12 -15.43
C ALA A 162 7.74 6.51 -16.79
N SER A 163 8.71 5.90 -17.49
CA SER A 163 8.47 5.15 -18.74
C SER A 163 7.60 3.93 -18.58
N GLN A 164 7.77 3.19 -17.49
CA GLN A 164 7.01 1.97 -17.25
C GLN A 164 5.56 2.30 -16.90
N ILE A 165 5.33 3.40 -16.17
CA ILE A 165 4.01 3.82 -15.70
C ILE A 165 3.30 4.71 -16.75
N GLY A 166 4.02 5.48 -17.55
CA GLY A 166 3.44 6.49 -18.44
C GLY A 166 3.29 7.86 -17.77
N ILE A 167 4.23 8.23 -16.90
CA ILE A 167 4.22 9.52 -16.19
C ILE A 167 4.84 10.61 -17.06
N GLN A 168 4.07 11.65 -17.36
CA GLN A 168 4.51 12.75 -18.21
C GLN A 168 5.01 13.99 -17.43
N GLN A 169 4.57 14.16 -16.19
CA GLN A 169 4.94 15.31 -15.36
C GLN A 169 4.81 15.00 -13.87
N ILE A 170 5.74 15.54 -13.07
CA ILE A 170 5.71 15.52 -11.61
C ILE A 170 6.04 16.93 -11.09
N ILE A 171 5.28 17.41 -10.11
CA ILE A 171 5.57 18.64 -9.37
C ILE A 171 5.62 18.29 -7.88
N TRP A 172 6.74 18.62 -7.23
CA TRP A 172 6.93 18.42 -5.79
C TRP A 172 7.89 19.49 -5.24
N ASP A 173 7.49 20.12 -4.13
CA ASP A 173 8.23 21.15 -3.39
C ASP A 173 8.98 22.16 -4.28
N ARG A 174 8.24 22.94 -5.07
CA ARG A 174 8.78 23.95 -6.03
C ARG A 174 9.71 23.39 -7.11
N THR A 175 9.74 22.08 -7.32
CA THR A 175 10.47 21.45 -8.42
C THR A 175 9.48 20.77 -9.37
N ILE A 176 9.72 20.91 -10.68
CA ILE A 176 8.96 20.25 -11.73
C ILE A 176 9.89 19.42 -12.59
N TRP A 177 9.49 18.18 -12.85
CA TRP A 177 10.06 17.33 -13.90
C TRP A 177 8.98 17.05 -14.95
N ASN A 178 9.35 17.04 -16.23
CA ASN A 178 8.46 16.65 -17.31
C ASN A 178 9.20 15.85 -18.39
N SER A 179 8.47 15.01 -19.11
CA SER A 179 9.05 14.10 -20.09
C SER A 179 9.50 14.76 -21.40
N ARG A 180 9.16 16.04 -21.63
CA ARG A 180 9.63 16.78 -22.82
C ARG A 180 11.09 17.19 -22.67
N GLU A 181 11.44 17.67 -21.49
CA GLU A 181 12.79 18.16 -21.17
C GLU A 181 13.64 17.06 -20.51
N ASN A 182 13.00 16.08 -19.86
CA ASN A 182 13.60 15.00 -19.08
C ASN A 182 14.62 15.51 -18.04
N GLN A 183 14.40 16.72 -17.54
CA GLN A 183 15.24 17.42 -16.58
C GLN A 183 14.36 18.12 -15.57
N ALA A 184 14.84 18.20 -14.32
CA ALA A 184 14.14 18.95 -13.29
C ALA A 184 14.40 20.45 -13.46
N SER A 185 13.41 21.28 -13.15
CA SER A 185 13.56 22.73 -13.11
C SER A 185 12.69 23.36 -12.03
N CYS A 186 12.88 24.67 -11.81
CA CYS A 186 12.12 25.43 -10.83
C CYS A 186 10.65 25.59 -11.22
N TYR A 187 9.75 25.15 -10.36
CA TYR A 187 8.33 25.42 -10.43
C TYR A 187 7.98 26.76 -9.75
N LYS A 188 7.50 27.71 -10.56
CA LYS A 188 7.32 29.11 -10.14
C LYS A 188 5.86 29.55 -9.97
N LYS A 189 4.87 28.65 -10.08
CA LYS A 189 3.46 29.03 -9.88
C LYS A 189 3.14 29.23 -8.39
N ARG A 190 1.98 29.85 -8.12
CA ARG A 190 1.55 30.29 -6.77
C ARG A 190 1.61 29.15 -5.74
N HIS A 191 1.03 28.00 -6.07
CA HIS A 191 0.98 26.87 -5.16
C HIS A 191 2.33 26.14 -5.12
N PRO A 192 3.02 26.01 -3.97
CA PRO A 192 4.36 25.41 -3.93
C PRO A 192 4.41 23.90 -4.18
N HIS A 193 3.28 23.20 -4.05
CA HIS A 193 3.21 21.73 -4.02
C HIS A 193 4.09 21.15 -2.90
N HIS A 194 4.01 21.73 -1.70
CA HIS A 194 4.80 21.31 -0.55
C HIS A 194 4.03 20.34 0.37
N ASP A 195 2.74 20.17 0.13
CA ASP A 195 1.80 19.32 0.88
C ASP A 195 1.24 18.16 0.02
N HIS A 196 1.56 18.14 -1.28
CA HIS A 196 1.26 17.02 -2.17
C HIS A 196 2.22 16.97 -3.36
N ILE A 197 2.48 15.76 -3.84
CA ILE A 197 3.10 15.51 -5.14
C ILE A 197 1.97 15.53 -6.18
N HIS A 198 2.07 16.44 -7.15
CA HIS A 198 1.18 16.43 -8.31
C HIS A 198 1.81 15.63 -9.44
N LEU A 199 1.07 14.65 -9.95
CA LEU A 199 1.51 13.69 -10.95
C LEU A 199 0.56 13.71 -12.14
N GLU A 200 1.08 13.66 -13.37
CA GLU A 200 0.28 13.51 -14.58
C GLU A 200 0.67 12.25 -15.34
N LEU A 201 -0.33 11.46 -15.76
CA LEU A 201 -0.18 10.35 -16.70
C LEU A 201 -0.44 10.82 -18.14
N ASN A 202 0.31 10.25 -19.08
CA ASN A 202 -0.04 10.29 -20.49
C ASN A 202 -1.24 9.36 -20.76
N TRP A 203 -1.79 9.38 -21.98
CA TRP A 203 -2.97 8.56 -22.30
C TRP A 203 -2.69 7.06 -22.22
N ALA A 204 -1.50 6.62 -22.59
CA ALA A 204 -1.13 5.21 -22.48
C ALA A 204 -1.17 4.75 -21.01
N GLY A 205 -0.53 5.50 -20.09
CA GLY A 205 -0.55 5.18 -18.67
C GLY A 205 -1.96 5.27 -18.09
N ALA A 206 -2.72 6.30 -18.45
CA ALA A 206 -4.10 6.47 -18.02
C ALA A 206 -5.02 5.29 -18.44
N GLN A 207 -4.75 4.68 -19.59
CA GLN A 207 -5.53 3.56 -20.14
C GLN A 207 -4.93 2.18 -19.83
N LYS A 208 -3.97 2.09 -18.90
CA LYS A 208 -3.27 0.83 -18.56
C LYS A 208 -2.51 0.21 -19.75
N GLN A 209 -1.99 1.05 -20.64
CA GLN A 209 -1.28 0.65 -21.86
C GLN A 209 0.25 0.71 -21.77
N THR A 210 0.79 0.88 -20.57
CA THR A 210 2.23 0.89 -20.33
C THR A 210 2.64 -0.36 -19.55
N PRO A 211 3.92 -0.78 -19.60
CA PRO A 211 4.31 -2.09 -19.08
C PRO A 211 4.05 -2.29 -17.58
N PHE A 212 4.00 -1.22 -16.79
CA PHE A 212 3.62 -1.26 -15.37
C PHE A 212 2.26 -1.91 -15.13
N PHE A 213 1.35 -1.86 -16.11
CA PHE A 213 -0.02 -2.38 -15.99
C PHE A 213 -0.23 -3.73 -16.72
N TYR A 214 0.74 -4.19 -17.52
CA TYR A 214 0.62 -5.42 -18.33
C TYR A 214 1.36 -6.63 -17.76
N GLY A 215 2.48 -6.43 -17.07
CA GLY A 215 3.03 -7.47 -16.20
C GLY A 215 2.32 -7.31 -14.86
N GLY A 216 1.46 -8.25 -14.46
CA GLY A 216 0.72 -8.16 -13.20
C GLY A 216 1.67 -7.97 -12.02
N HIS A 217 1.96 -6.72 -11.65
CA HIS A 217 2.92 -6.23 -10.64
C HIS A 217 4.21 -7.04 -10.37
N ASP A 218 4.61 -7.87 -11.31
CA ASP A 218 5.78 -8.72 -11.27
C ASP A 218 6.98 -8.00 -11.90
N ASN A 219 8.10 -8.07 -11.17
CA ASN A 219 9.46 -8.00 -11.69
C ASN A 219 10.24 -6.68 -11.86
N GLN A 220 9.74 -5.46 -11.60
CA GLN A 220 10.62 -4.26 -11.66
C GLN A 220 10.35 -3.18 -10.61
N SER A 221 10.71 -3.45 -9.35
CA SER A 221 11.34 -2.46 -8.44
C SER A 221 11.48 -3.07 -7.04
N ARG A 222 12.47 -3.96 -6.87
CA ARG A 222 13.28 -3.88 -5.65
C ARG A 222 13.99 -2.54 -5.72
N ILE A 223 13.90 -1.70 -4.69
CA ILE A 223 14.89 -0.65 -4.52
C ILE A 223 16.22 -1.39 -4.34
N PRO A 224 17.20 -1.28 -5.25
CA PRO A 224 18.53 -1.81 -4.97
C PRO A 224 19.05 -1.03 -3.76
N ALA A 225 19.57 -1.73 -2.75
CA ALA A 225 20.44 -1.08 -1.78
C ALA A 225 21.52 -0.28 -2.55
N PRO A 226 21.95 0.88 -2.04
CA PRO A 226 23.03 1.63 -2.68
C PRO A 226 24.22 0.68 -2.91
N ALA A 227 24.72 0.65 -4.13
CA ALA A 227 25.84 -0.22 -4.48
C ALA A 227 27.02 0.04 -3.52
N PRO A 228 27.71 -0.99 -3.02
CA PRO A 228 28.95 -0.79 -2.30
C PRO A 228 29.89 0.01 -3.20
N GLN A 229 30.38 1.15 -2.71
CA GLN A 229 31.38 1.92 -3.43
C GLN A 229 32.59 1.00 -3.69
N ALA A 230 32.94 0.81 -4.95
CA ALA A 230 34.10 0.02 -5.33
C ALA A 230 35.35 0.60 -4.65
N ARG A 231 36.10 -0.27 -3.98
CA ARG A 231 37.43 0.08 -3.47
C ARG A 231 38.34 0.34 -4.67
N PRO A 232 39.25 1.33 -4.63
CA PRO A 232 40.06 1.73 -5.80
C PRO A 232 40.99 0.68 -6.41
N ASP A 233 41.10 -0.52 -5.83
CA ASP A 233 42.21 -1.44 -6.11
C ASP A 233 41.80 -2.84 -6.61
N GLU A 234 40.53 -3.07 -6.99
CA GLU A 234 40.10 -4.40 -7.51
C GLU A 234 39.95 -4.39 -9.05
N PRO A 235 40.66 -5.25 -9.81
CA PRO A 235 40.55 -5.31 -11.26
C PRO A 235 39.22 -5.93 -11.70
N ALA A 236 38.62 -5.38 -12.76
CA ALA A 236 37.36 -5.85 -13.32
C ALA A 236 37.43 -7.32 -13.81
N PRO A 237 36.38 -8.13 -13.61
CA PRO A 237 36.30 -9.47 -14.17
C PRO A 237 36.13 -9.42 -15.71
N ASN A 238 36.81 -10.33 -16.40
CA ASN A 238 36.76 -10.47 -17.86
C ASN A 238 35.37 -10.93 -18.34
N PRO A 239 34.90 -10.43 -19.50
CA PRO A 239 33.66 -10.91 -20.11
C PRO A 239 33.83 -12.32 -20.69
N ASP A 240 32.85 -13.18 -20.46
CA ASP A 240 32.76 -14.53 -21.02
C ASP A 240 32.58 -14.51 -22.56
N PRO A 241 32.99 -15.59 -23.28
CA PRO A 241 32.89 -15.65 -24.74
C PRO A 241 31.45 -15.82 -25.21
N VAL A 242 31.08 -15.07 -26.26
CA VAL A 242 29.79 -15.15 -26.95
C VAL A 242 29.72 -16.45 -27.77
N ASP A 243 28.66 -17.24 -27.57
CA ASP A 243 28.39 -18.50 -28.29
C ASP A 243 27.67 -18.20 -29.63
N ASP A 244 28.38 -18.40 -30.74
CA ASP A 244 27.89 -18.26 -32.11
C ASP A 244 27.19 -19.56 -32.56
N ARG A 245 25.86 -19.62 -32.43
CA ARG A 245 25.03 -20.64 -33.12
C ARG A 245 23.98 -19.99 -34.03
N PRO A 246 23.90 -20.37 -35.32
CA PRO A 246 22.91 -19.83 -36.25
C PRO A 246 21.52 -20.48 -36.09
N PRO A 247 20.42 -19.78 -36.46
CA PRO A 247 19.06 -20.26 -36.25
C PRO A 247 18.61 -21.26 -37.32
N VAL A 248 17.92 -22.31 -36.89
CA VAL A 248 17.27 -23.31 -37.73
C VAL A 248 15.89 -22.82 -38.16
N SER A 249 15.65 -22.77 -39.47
CA SER A 249 14.36 -22.55 -40.13
C SER A 249 13.53 -23.84 -40.16
N GLY A 250 12.22 -23.77 -39.90
CA GLY A 250 11.34 -24.92 -40.09
C GLY A 250 9.87 -24.72 -39.73
N ALA A 251 9.06 -24.54 -40.78
CA ALA A 251 7.71 -25.06 -41.00
C ALA A 251 6.50 -24.51 -40.19
N GLN A 252 5.64 -23.84 -40.97
CA GLN A 252 4.26 -23.43 -40.71
C GLN A 252 3.30 -24.57 -41.15
N PRO A 253 2.18 -24.84 -40.44
CA PRO A 253 1.03 -25.54 -40.99
C PRO A 253 -0.16 -24.59 -41.23
N SER A 254 -0.78 -24.79 -42.39
CA SER A 254 -1.97 -24.13 -42.92
C SER A 254 -3.26 -24.60 -42.23
N GLN A 255 -4.18 -23.65 -41.97
CA GLN A 255 -5.59 -23.91 -41.66
C GLN A 255 -6.47 -23.72 -42.90
N PRO A 256 -7.59 -24.46 -43.05
CA PRO A 256 -8.68 -24.10 -43.95
C PRO A 256 -9.83 -23.38 -43.21
N ALA A 257 -10.53 -22.53 -43.96
CA ALA A 257 -11.58 -21.62 -43.50
C ALA A 257 -13.02 -22.17 -43.63
N ALA A 258 -13.86 -21.72 -42.70
CA ALA A 258 -15.27 -21.30 -42.77
C ALA A 258 -16.41 -22.24 -43.24
N SER A 259 -17.47 -22.35 -42.43
CA SER A 259 -18.77 -21.69 -42.74
C SER A 259 -19.87 -21.85 -41.66
N ASP A 260 -20.59 -20.74 -41.51
CA ASP A 260 -21.77 -20.31 -40.74
C ASP A 260 -22.94 -21.27 -40.45
N SER A 261 -23.67 -20.96 -39.35
CA SER A 261 -25.12 -20.64 -39.41
C SER A 261 -25.68 -20.04 -38.11
N ASN A 262 -26.66 -19.13 -38.28
CA ASN A 262 -27.24 -18.19 -37.34
C ASN A 262 -28.39 -18.71 -36.44
N GLY A 263 -28.48 -18.15 -35.22
CA GLY A 263 -29.71 -17.57 -34.60
C GLY A 263 -30.45 -18.40 -33.52
N PRO A 264 -31.34 -17.80 -32.68
CA PRO A 264 -31.51 -16.38 -32.31
C PRO A 264 -31.53 -16.11 -30.77
N ASP A 265 -31.59 -14.82 -30.44
CA ASP A 265 -31.58 -14.14 -29.13
C ASP A 265 -32.50 -14.68 -28.02
N SER A 266 -32.00 -14.67 -26.77
CA SER A 266 -32.77 -14.23 -25.60
C SER A 266 -31.85 -13.67 -24.49
N ASN A 267 -32.06 -12.36 -24.27
CA ASN A 267 -31.68 -11.42 -23.22
C ASN A 267 -30.90 -11.87 -21.95
N PRO A 268 -29.86 -11.13 -21.51
CA PRO A 268 -29.17 -11.32 -20.24
C PRO A 268 -29.61 -10.26 -19.21
N ASP A 269 -30.15 -10.67 -18.07
CA ASP A 269 -30.28 -9.80 -16.88
C ASP A 269 -30.41 -10.68 -15.63
N ALA A 270 -29.27 -11.00 -15.02
CA ALA A 270 -29.13 -11.40 -13.62
C ALA A 270 -27.64 -11.58 -13.32
N ASN A 271 -26.97 -10.51 -12.88
CA ASN A 271 -25.76 -10.55 -12.04
C ASN A 271 -25.47 -9.12 -11.55
N GLU A 272 -26.36 -8.58 -10.72
CA GLU A 272 -25.95 -7.54 -9.77
C GLU A 272 -25.52 -8.23 -8.46
N PRO A 273 -24.35 -7.89 -7.90
CA PRO A 273 -23.93 -8.40 -6.60
C PRO A 273 -24.76 -7.74 -5.50
N ASP A 274 -25.41 -8.56 -4.68
CA ASP A 274 -26.17 -8.17 -3.49
C ASP A 274 -25.24 -7.50 -2.44
N PRO A 275 -25.44 -6.20 -2.12
CA PRO A 275 -24.62 -5.46 -1.16
C PRO A 275 -24.89 -5.84 0.31
N SER A 276 -25.85 -6.71 0.58
CA SER A 276 -26.15 -7.23 1.92
C SER A 276 -25.48 -8.57 2.24
N ARG A 277 -24.78 -9.17 1.27
CA ARG A 277 -23.96 -10.35 1.52
C ARG A 277 -22.73 -9.88 2.31
N GLN A 278 -22.74 -10.08 3.64
CA GLN A 278 -21.49 -10.18 4.41
C GLN A 278 -20.54 -11.07 3.61
N PRO A 279 -19.24 -10.75 3.47
CA PRO A 279 -18.33 -11.59 2.71
C PRO A 279 -18.46 -13.00 3.28
N GLN A 280 -19.17 -13.87 2.55
CA GLN A 280 -19.12 -15.28 2.80
C GLN A 280 -17.69 -15.61 2.44
N MET A 281 -16.83 -15.62 3.46
CA MET A 281 -15.65 -16.46 3.43
C MET A 281 -16.24 -17.85 3.20
N ASP A 282 -16.27 -18.28 1.94
CA ASP A 282 -16.57 -19.67 1.63
C ASP A 282 -15.68 -20.52 2.54
N ALA A 283 -16.24 -21.57 3.12
CA ALA A 283 -15.58 -22.36 4.15
C ALA A 283 -14.12 -22.65 3.75
N ALA A 284 -13.18 -22.42 4.66
CA ALA A 284 -11.77 -22.63 4.35
C ALA A 284 -11.54 -24.11 4.01
N ASP A 285 -11.20 -24.37 2.75
CA ASP A 285 -11.07 -25.74 2.24
C ASP A 285 -9.60 -26.23 2.20
N TRP A 286 -8.64 -25.35 2.54
CA TRP A 286 -7.21 -25.67 2.50
C TRP A 286 -6.30 -24.79 3.39
N LEU A 287 -5.03 -25.19 3.49
CA LEU A 287 -3.98 -24.46 4.20
C LEU A 287 -3.75 -23.08 3.55
N GLY A 288 -3.59 -22.07 4.40
CA GLY A 288 -3.44 -20.67 4.00
C GLY A 288 -4.77 -19.95 3.75
N SER A 289 -5.91 -20.66 3.73
CA SER A 289 -7.22 -20.03 3.59
C SER A 289 -7.55 -19.14 4.80
N PRO A 290 -8.28 -18.03 4.58
CA PRO A 290 -8.73 -17.15 5.65
C PRO A 290 -9.64 -17.85 6.68
N CYS A 291 -9.53 -17.48 7.96
CA CYS A 291 -10.40 -18.00 9.03
C CYS A 291 -10.64 -16.96 10.13
N LEU A 292 -11.72 -17.14 10.90
CA LEU A 292 -12.05 -16.37 12.10
C LEU A 292 -11.90 -17.21 13.38
N ALA A 293 -12.07 -18.53 13.29
CA ALA A 293 -11.93 -19.48 14.38
C ALA A 293 -11.45 -20.86 13.87
N ASP A 294 -10.98 -21.72 14.79
CA ASP A 294 -10.53 -23.08 14.46
C ASP A 294 -11.59 -23.94 13.75
N SER A 295 -12.88 -23.66 14.01
CA SER A 295 -14.00 -24.33 13.34
C SER A 295 -14.02 -24.12 11.83
N ASP A 296 -13.44 -23.01 11.35
CA ASP A 296 -13.36 -22.72 9.92
C ASP A 296 -12.30 -23.63 9.25
N CYS A 297 -11.35 -24.16 10.03
CA CYS A 297 -10.26 -25.03 9.58
C CYS A 297 -10.59 -26.52 9.75
N GLY A 298 -11.87 -26.90 9.69
CA GLY A 298 -12.39 -28.24 10.00
C GLY A 298 -12.01 -29.36 9.02
N PHE A 299 -11.07 -29.13 8.10
CA PHE A 299 -10.56 -30.14 7.18
C PHE A 299 -9.34 -30.87 7.76
N THR A 300 -8.90 -31.94 7.09
CA THR A 300 -7.73 -32.72 7.51
C THR A 300 -6.67 -32.77 6.42
N VAL A 301 -5.41 -32.56 6.80
CA VAL A 301 -4.25 -32.68 5.92
C VAL A 301 -3.31 -33.72 6.51
N SER A 302 -3.12 -34.84 5.81
CA SER A 302 -2.29 -35.95 6.28
C SER A 302 -2.68 -36.46 7.69
N GLY A 303 -3.97 -36.43 8.03
CA GLY A 303 -4.49 -36.84 9.34
C GLY A 303 -4.34 -35.80 10.46
N LEU A 304 -3.82 -34.62 10.16
CA LEU A 304 -3.74 -33.48 11.07
C LEU A 304 -4.88 -32.50 10.79
N THR A 305 -5.42 -31.91 11.85
CA THR A 305 -6.42 -30.83 11.76
C THR A 305 -5.71 -29.49 11.88
N PRO A 306 -5.79 -28.60 10.87
CA PRO A 306 -5.23 -27.26 10.95
C PRO A 306 -5.91 -26.39 12.01
N SER A 307 -5.20 -25.40 12.50
CA SER A 307 -5.73 -24.40 13.44
C SER A 307 -5.81 -23.03 12.77
N CYS A 308 -6.73 -22.20 13.23
CA CYS A 308 -6.84 -20.81 12.81
C CYS A 308 -5.85 -19.96 13.59
N VAL A 309 -4.78 -19.53 12.93
CA VAL A 309 -3.74 -18.72 13.57
C VAL A 309 -3.88 -17.27 13.12
N LYS A 310 -3.94 -16.35 14.10
CA LYS A 310 -4.05 -14.90 13.89
C LYS A 310 -2.72 -14.23 14.22
N PRO A 311 -2.08 -13.51 13.28
CA PRO A 311 -0.94 -12.65 13.59
C PRO A 311 -1.28 -11.65 14.72
N ILE A 312 -0.26 -11.17 15.44
CA ILE A 312 -0.49 -10.16 16.48
C ILE A 312 -1.16 -8.93 15.88
N GLY A 313 -2.26 -8.51 16.50
CA GLY A 313 -3.01 -7.35 16.05
C GLY A 313 -3.82 -7.60 14.77
N SER A 314 -4.13 -8.87 14.44
CA SER A 314 -5.14 -9.19 13.43
C SER A 314 -6.38 -9.89 14.00
N GLN A 315 -7.56 -9.46 13.57
CA GLN A 315 -8.83 -10.14 13.82
C GLN A 315 -9.06 -11.33 12.87
N LEU A 316 -8.39 -11.32 11.71
CA LEU A 316 -8.39 -12.38 10.72
C LEU A 316 -7.23 -13.34 10.98
N GLY A 317 -7.47 -14.62 10.75
CA GLY A 317 -6.46 -15.66 10.82
C GLY A 317 -6.33 -16.42 9.51
N MET A 318 -5.43 -17.39 9.53
CA MET A 318 -5.26 -18.36 8.44
C MET A 318 -5.26 -19.79 8.95
N CYS A 319 -5.90 -20.68 8.21
CA CYS A 319 -5.86 -22.11 8.51
C CYS A 319 -4.45 -22.64 8.22
N THR A 320 -3.77 -23.10 9.26
CA THR A 320 -2.36 -23.46 9.16
C THR A 320 -2.01 -24.72 9.96
N LEU A 321 -0.89 -25.33 9.60
CA LEU A 321 -0.24 -26.41 10.33
C LEU A 321 1.18 -26.00 10.67
N SER A 322 1.69 -26.56 11.76
CA SER A 322 3.13 -26.48 12.04
C SER A 322 3.92 -27.17 10.94
N CYS A 323 5.01 -26.57 10.50
CA CYS A 323 5.87 -27.11 9.46
C CYS A 323 7.35 -27.03 9.82
N ASP A 324 8.11 -27.89 9.12
CA ASP A 324 9.56 -27.95 9.21
C ASP A 324 10.10 -27.98 7.77
N GLY A 325 10.34 -26.80 7.19
CA GLY A 325 10.79 -26.62 5.82
C GLY A 325 9.70 -26.65 4.75
N LEU A 326 8.78 -27.61 4.80
CA LEU A 326 7.80 -27.84 3.72
C LEU A 326 6.37 -27.94 4.25
N CYS A 327 5.44 -27.55 3.40
CA CYS A 327 4.01 -27.61 3.65
C CYS A 327 3.33 -28.49 2.59
N PRO A 328 2.26 -29.22 2.94
CA PRO A 328 1.50 -29.99 1.97
C PRO A 328 0.78 -29.07 0.97
N ASP A 329 0.85 -29.43 -0.31
CA ASP A 329 0.12 -28.75 -1.39
C ASP A 329 -1.07 -29.59 -1.87
N ARG A 330 -2.06 -28.93 -2.47
CA ARG A 330 -3.23 -29.59 -3.08
C ARG A 330 -3.55 -28.96 -4.42
N ASN A 331 -3.76 -29.81 -5.42
CA ASN A 331 -4.15 -29.36 -6.75
C ASN A 331 -5.45 -28.54 -6.70
N GLY A 332 -5.47 -27.40 -7.37
CA GLY A 332 -6.59 -26.45 -7.36
C GLY A 332 -6.59 -25.46 -6.20
N PHE A 333 -5.55 -25.45 -5.37
CA PHE A 333 -5.31 -24.45 -4.33
C PHE A 333 -3.95 -23.78 -4.53
N PRO A 334 -3.75 -22.56 -3.98
CA PRO A 334 -2.43 -21.94 -3.98
C PRO A 334 -1.38 -22.84 -3.35
N MET A 335 -0.16 -22.80 -3.89
CA MET A 335 0.98 -23.46 -3.24
C MET A 335 1.15 -22.94 -1.82
N THR A 336 1.63 -23.80 -0.94
CA THR A 336 1.88 -23.48 0.47
C THR A 336 3.36 -23.21 0.70
N PHE A 337 3.67 -22.49 1.77
CA PHE A 337 5.02 -22.10 2.14
C PHE A 337 5.18 -22.10 3.66
N CYS A 338 6.32 -22.60 4.12
CA CYS A 338 6.63 -22.69 5.54
C CYS A 338 7.32 -21.41 5.98
N THR A 339 6.63 -20.55 6.74
CA THR A 339 7.13 -19.27 7.27
C THR A 339 7.38 -19.38 8.76
N GLU A 340 8.31 -18.61 9.30
CA GLU A 340 8.55 -18.58 10.75
C GLU A 340 7.46 -17.80 11.48
N ALA A 341 6.87 -18.38 12.52
CA ALA A 341 5.79 -17.75 13.28
C ALA A 341 6.21 -16.40 13.89
N THR A 342 7.49 -16.22 14.25
CA THR A 342 7.99 -14.94 14.79
C THR A 342 7.91 -13.81 13.79
N ASP A 343 7.99 -14.10 12.50
CA ASP A 343 7.81 -13.08 11.44
C ASP A 343 6.36 -12.57 11.39
N LEU A 344 5.41 -13.31 12.00
CA LEU A 344 4.00 -12.93 12.17
C LEU A 344 3.69 -12.40 13.58
N GLY A 345 4.72 -12.17 14.40
CA GLY A 345 4.59 -11.79 15.81
C GLY A 345 4.21 -12.94 16.74
N LEU A 346 4.25 -14.18 16.30
CA LEU A 346 3.82 -15.35 17.08
C LEU A 346 5.03 -16.13 17.65
N PRO A 347 4.85 -16.95 18.70
CA PRO A 347 5.93 -17.76 19.25
C PRO A 347 6.47 -18.78 18.21
N GLY A 348 7.80 -18.86 18.10
CA GLY A 348 8.54 -19.40 16.95
C GLY A 348 8.49 -20.91 16.70
N ILE A 349 7.61 -21.30 15.77
CA ILE A 349 7.63 -22.55 15.00
C ILE A 349 7.37 -22.20 13.52
N GLY A 350 7.58 -23.14 12.58
CA GLY A 350 7.15 -22.94 11.20
C GLY A 350 5.63 -23.05 11.08
N LEU A 351 5.01 -22.19 10.26
CA LEU A 351 3.59 -22.23 9.91
C LEU A 351 3.40 -22.30 8.39
N CYS A 352 2.41 -23.07 7.95
CA CYS A 352 2.02 -23.14 6.54
C CYS A 352 1.11 -21.99 6.14
N LEU A 353 1.60 -21.13 5.24
CA LEU A 353 0.85 -20.03 4.63
C LEU A 353 0.67 -20.31 3.14
N ALA A 354 -0.35 -19.73 2.52
CA ALA A 354 -0.46 -19.76 1.07
C ALA A 354 0.56 -18.78 0.44
N GLN A 355 1.25 -19.23 -0.59
CA GLN A 355 2.01 -18.36 -1.48
C GLN A 355 1.04 -17.40 -2.19
N ALA A 356 1.52 -16.19 -2.43
CA ALA A 356 0.84 -15.26 -3.33
C ALA A 356 1.02 -15.78 -4.76
N ASP A 357 -0.07 -16.27 -5.35
CA ASP A 357 -0.05 -16.86 -6.68
C ASP A 357 -1.34 -16.54 -7.44
N THR A 358 -1.45 -16.98 -8.69
CA THR A 358 -2.64 -16.69 -9.52
C THR A 358 -3.93 -17.30 -8.97
N GLU A 359 -3.83 -18.42 -8.25
CA GLU A 359 -4.94 -19.19 -7.67
C GLU A 359 -5.64 -18.49 -6.50
N ASN A 360 -5.03 -17.47 -5.90
CA ASN A 360 -5.65 -16.60 -4.89
C ASN A 360 -5.58 -15.12 -5.27
N GLY A 361 -5.45 -14.84 -6.57
CA GLY A 361 -5.41 -13.47 -7.07
C GLY A 361 -4.26 -12.66 -6.48
N GLN A 362 -3.14 -13.31 -6.16
CA GLN A 362 -2.01 -12.69 -5.45
C GLN A 362 -2.46 -12.11 -4.10
N CYS A 363 -3.17 -12.92 -3.31
CA CYS A 363 -3.86 -12.57 -2.06
C CYS A 363 -5.02 -11.57 -2.18
N ASN A 364 -5.30 -10.99 -3.36
CA ASN A 364 -6.36 -10.00 -3.52
C ASN A 364 -7.76 -10.60 -3.47
N ASP A 365 -7.88 -11.91 -3.73
CA ASP A 365 -9.16 -12.62 -3.61
C ASP A 365 -9.59 -12.75 -2.14
N TRP A 366 -8.67 -12.54 -1.20
CA TRP A 366 -8.92 -12.63 0.24
C TRP A 366 -8.95 -11.25 0.86
N ILE A 367 -10.15 -10.81 1.25
CA ILE A 367 -10.35 -9.55 1.97
C ILE A 367 -9.56 -9.58 3.29
N GLY A 368 -8.73 -8.55 3.49
CA GLY A 368 -7.88 -8.44 4.68
C GLY A 368 -6.57 -9.22 4.61
N PHE A 369 -6.13 -9.62 3.42
CA PHE A 369 -4.82 -10.26 3.21
C PHE A 369 -3.91 -9.43 2.31
N ALA A 370 -2.64 -9.35 2.68
CA ALA A 370 -1.60 -8.66 1.93
C ALA A 370 -0.48 -9.63 1.59
N ILE A 371 0.24 -9.34 0.51
CA ILE A 371 1.46 -10.07 0.16
C ILE A 371 2.59 -9.59 1.06
N GLU A 372 3.17 -10.50 1.81
CA GLU A 372 4.41 -10.26 2.55
C GLU A 372 5.52 -11.22 2.10
N SER A 373 6.76 -10.72 2.08
CA SER A 373 7.91 -11.52 1.65
C SER A 373 8.55 -12.20 2.85
N HIS A 374 8.45 -13.53 2.92
CA HIS A 374 8.94 -14.32 4.05
C HIS A 374 10.02 -15.31 3.61
N GLN A 375 11.00 -15.57 4.49
CA GLN A 375 11.98 -16.63 4.28
C GLN A 375 11.39 -17.97 4.71
N ARG A 376 11.82 -19.06 4.06
CA ARG A 376 11.41 -20.40 4.43
C ARG A 376 11.94 -20.72 5.83
N PHE A 377 11.06 -21.04 6.77
CA PHE A 377 11.44 -21.66 8.02
C PHE A 377 11.93 -23.09 7.74
N ILE A 378 13.24 -23.33 7.91
CA ILE A 378 13.87 -24.63 7.60
C ILE A 378 13.76 -25.60 8.78
N GLY A 379 13.65 -25.10 10.01
CA GLY A 379 13.64 -25.89 11.24
C GLY A 379 14.74 -26.97 11.30
N GLN A 380 14.37 -28.24 11.47
CA GLN A 380 15.26 -29.41 11.41
C GLN A 380 15.27 -30.09 10.02
N SER A 381 14.51 -29.58 9.05
CA SER A 381 14.45 -30.14 7.71
C SER A 381 15.73 -29.89 6.89
N GLN A 382 15.79 -30.51 5.71
CA GLN A 382 16.81 -30.26 4.69
C GLN A 382 16.26 -29.41 3.53
N ALA A 383 15.19 -28.65 3.77
CA ALA A 383 14.60 -27.82 2.73
C ALA A 383 15.54 -26.67 2.33
N ASN A 384 15.59 -26.35 1.05
CA ASN A 384 16.41 -25.23 0.56
C ASN A 384 15.83 -23.89 1.03
N ALA A 385 16.71 -23.01 1.50
CA ALA A 385 16.38 -21.62 1.76
C ALA A 385 15.77 -20.99 0.49
N ARG A 386 14.58 -20.43 0.64
CA ARG A 386 13.85 -19.73 -0.42
C ARG A 386 13.14 -18.54 0.24
N THR A 387 12.96 -17.47 -0.51
CA THR A 387 12.10 -16.35 -0.14
C THR A 387 10.98 -16.25 -1.16
N THR A 388 9.76 -16.04 -0.70
CA THR A 388 8.60 -15.87 -1.59
C THR A 388 7.55 -14.96 -0.95
N GLY A 389 6.62 -14.48 -1.76
CA GLY A 389 5.44 -13.77 -1.28
C GLY A 389 4.43 -14.76 -0.70
N VAL A 390 3.92 -14.50 0.49
CA VAL A 390 2.85 -15.25 1.14
C VAL A 390 1.72 -14.32 1.55
N CYS A 391 0.50 -14.86 1.61
CA CYS A 391 -0.67 -14.09 2.02
C CYS A 391 -0.75 -14.04 3.54
N VAL A 392 -0.64 -12.85 4.12
CA VAL A 392 -0.69 -12.60 5.56
C VAL A 392 -1.92 -11.76 5.89
N PRO A 393 -2.72 -12.12 6.91
CA PRO A 393 -3.81 -11.30 7.41
C PRO A 393 -3.28 -9.97 7.92
N TYR A 394 -3.96 -8.89 7.57
CA TYR A 394 -3.74 -7.57 8.15
C TYR A 394 -5.08 -6.98 8.56
N ASP A 395 -5.09 -6.26 9.69
CA ASP A 395 -6.26 -5.48 10.05
C ASP A 395 -6.33 -4.25 9.14
N ARG A 396 -7.45 -4.16 8.40
CA ARG A 396 -7.78 -3.00 7.56
C ARG A 396 -8.09 -1.75 8.38
N ASP A 397 -8.13 -1.86 9.70
CA ASP A 397 -8.77 -0.91 10.58
C ASP A 397 -7.81 -0.40 11.67
N GLY A 398 -7.46 0.88 11.55
CA GLY A 398 -7.23 1.75 12.70
C GLY A 398 -8.53 2.03 13.49
N SER A 399 -9.40 1.03 13.64
CA SER A 399 -10.62 1.06 14.44
C SER A 399 -10.53 -0.06 15.48
N ASN A 400 -10.16 0.33 16.70
CA ASN A 400 -10.32 -0.49 17.90
C ASN A 400 -11.74 -1.10 17.95
N ALA A 401 -11.83 -2.41 17.77
CA ALA A 401 -13.01 -3.16 18.21
C ALA A 401 -12.76 -3.65 19.65
N GLY A 402 -13.36 -2.93 20.59
CA GLY A 402 -13.91 -3.46 21.83
C GLY A 402 -12.98 -4.18 22.80
N ASP A 403 -12.37 -3.42 23.71
CA ASP A 403 -12.30 -3.84 25.11
C ASP A 403 -12.92 -2.75 25.99
N GLY A 404 -14.02 -3.12 26.64
CA GLY A 404 -14.84 -2.26 27.49
C GLY A 404 -14.18 -1.93 28.82
N HIS A 405 -13.20 -1.04 28.80
CA HIS A 405 -12.76 -0.33 29.99
C HIS A 405 -13.11 1.15 29.87
N SER A 406 -13.87 1.62 30.84
CA SER A 406 -14.24 3.02 31.08
C SER A 406 -13.04 3.94 30.87
N GLU A 407 -13.26 5.01 30.11
CA GLU A 407 -12.29 6.11 29.91
C GLU A 407 -11.67 6.54 31.24
N PRO A 408 -10.33 6.59 31.36
CA PRO A 408 -9.72 7.60 32.20
C PRO A 408 -9.67 8.89 31.38
N ALA A 409 -10.06 9.98 32.03
CA ALA A 409 -10.09 11.33 31.50
C ALA A 409 -8.84 11.66 30.68
N LEU A 410 -9.08 12.42 29.59
CA LEU A 410 -8.06 13.12 28.83
C LEU A 410 -7.12 13.87 29.79
N ASP A 411 -5.82 13.55 29.71
CA ASP A 411 -4.74 14.31 30.34
C ASP A 411 -4.23 15.38 29.35
N ASP A 412 -3.90 16.55 29.90
CA ASP A 412 -3.73 17.83 29.21
C ASP A 412 -2.43 17.97 28.36
N ASN A 413 -1.77 16.89 27.94
CA ASN A 413 -0.53 16.99 27.17
C ASN A 413 -0.60 16.32 25.78
N ASN A 414 -1.04 17.14 24.83
CA ASN A 414 -0.99 16.92 23.39
C ASN A 414 0.46 16.64 22.88
N GLY A 415 0.96 15.40 22.93
CA GLY A 415 2.18 14.99 22.22
C GLY A 415 2.96 13.74 22.68
N MET A 416 3.14 12.80 21.75
CA MET A 416 4.26 11.85 21.57
C MET A 416 4.58 10.80 22.66
N CYS A 417 3.99 9.60 22.50
CA CYS A 417 4.69 8.31 22.43
C CYS A 417 3.66 7.24 22.01
N ALA A 418 3.81 6.65 20.82
CA ALA A 418 2.82 5.74 20.24
C ALA A 418 3.24 4.26 20.31
N GLU A 419 3.82 3.83 21.44
CA GLU A 419 3.82 2.41 21.80
C GLU A 419 3.21 2.24 23.20
N PRO A 420 1.92 1.86 23.29
CA PRO A 420 1.23 1.69 24.58
C PRO A 420 1.78 0.55 25.45
N ALA A 421 2.60 -0.33 24.87
CA ALA A 421 3.07 -1.56 25.53
C ALA A 421 4.31 -1.39 26.39
N LEU A 422 5.06 -0.27 26.26
CA LEU A 422 6.30 -0.08 26.99
C LEU A 422 6.16 0.99 28.08
N PRO A 423 6.45 0.65 29.36
CA PRO A 423 6.44 1.65 30.42
C PRO A 423 7.47 2.73 30.14
N MET A 424 7.14 3.98 30.48
CA MET A 424 8.12 5.07 30.49
C MET A 424 9.30 4.67 31.36
N THR A 425 10.51 4.78 30.84
CA THR A 425 11.73 4.50 31.60
C THR A 425 12.77 5.58 31.42
N ARG A 426 13.60 5.76 32.45
CA ARG A 426 14.65 6.78 32.50
C ARG A 426 16.03 6.17 32.39
N HIS A 427 16.98 6.97 31.93
CA HIS A 427 18.40 6.65 32.05
C HIS A 427 18.75 6.23 33.48
N GLY A 428 19.38 5.07 33.65
CA GLY A 428 19.78 4.51 34.93
C GLY A 428 18.68 3.73 35.66
N GLU A 429 17.48 3.57 35.10
CA GLU A 429 16.50 2.63 35.65
C GLU A 429 16.88 1.18 35.33
N SER A 430 16.47 0.26 36.19
CA SER A 430 16.75 -1.16 36.01
C SER A 430 16.09 -1.70 34.75
N CYS A 431 16.81 -2.58 34.05
CA CYS A 431 16.31 -3.41 32.96
C CYS A 431 16.29 -4.89 33.34
N ASP A 432 16.11 -5.22 34.63
CA ASP A 432 16.08 -6.60 35.11
C ASP A 432 15.00 -7.41 34.39
N GLY A 433 15.38 -8.59 33.91
CA GLY A 433 14.51 -9.47 33.11
C GLY A 433 14.52 -9.19 31.61
N VAL A 434 15.24 -8.15 31.15
CA VAL A 434 15.53 -7.90 29.74
C VAL A 434 16.89 -8.51 29.39
N ILE A 435 17.02 -9.08 28.19
CA ILE A 435 18.28 -9.68 27.75
C ILE A 435 19.35 -8.59 27.65
N GLU A 436 20.53 -8.86 28.21
CA GLU A 436 21.69 -7.97 28.13
C GLU A 436 21.95 -7.57 26.67
N ASN A 437 22.24 -6.30 26.44
CA ASN A 437 22.37 -5.70 25.12
C ASN A 437 21.06 -5.60 24.31
N THR A 438 19.88 -5.66 24.91
CA THR A 438 18.65 -5.37 24.17
C THR A 438 18.52 -3.86 23.89
N TRP A 439 18.15 -3.52 22.66
CA TRP A 439 17.91 -2.15 22.22
C TRP A 439 16.41 -1.87 22.07
N ARG A 440 16.00 -0.66 22.43
CA ARG A 440 14.63 -0.18 22.22
C ARG A 440 14.57 1.34 22.07
N CYS A 441 13.41 1.85 21.68
CA CYS A 441 13.11 3.27 21.82
C CYS A 441 12.44 3.58 23.16
N GLY A 442 13.12 4.41 23.96
CA GLY A 442 12.61 4.94 25.21
C GLY A 442 12.01 6.32 25.03
N CYS A 443 10.95 6.61 25.79
CA CYS A 443 10.36 7.94 25.86
C CYS A 443 11.12 8.78 26.89
N SER A 444 11.72 9.89 26.46
CA SER A 444 12.38 10.81 27.40
C SER A 444 11.60 12.08 27.58
N ARG A 445 11.21 12.31 28.83
CA ARG A 445 10.57 13.55 29.26
C ARG A 445 11.47 14.78 29.08
N ARG A 446 12.80 14.60 29.03
CA ARG A 446 13.75 15.70 28.84
C ARG A 446 13.78 16.21 27.40
N PHE A 447 13.46 15.34 26.44
CA PHE A 447 13.64 15.62 25.01
C PHE A 447 12.33 15.61 24.22
N GLU A 448 11.19 15.31 24.88
CA GLU A 448 9.86 15.26 24.25
C GLU A 448 9.85 14.42 22.96
N THR A 449 10.65 13.35 22.92
CA THR A 449 10.89 12.51 21.75
C THR A 449 11.24 11.07 22.16
N THR A 450 11.17 10.15 21.18
CA THR A 450 11.72 8.81 21.28
C THR A 450 13.24 8.87 21.12
N ILE A 451 13.98 8.35 22.11
CA ILE A 451 15.43 8.24 22.07
C ILE A 451 15.85 6.78 22.20
N SER A 452 17.07 6.48 21.76
CA SER A 452 17.59 5.12 21.79
C SER A 452 17.98 4.75 23.23
N GLN A 453 17.49 3.60 23.70
CA GLN A 453 17.83 3.02 24.99
C GLN A 453 18.44 1.63 24.83
N PHE A 454 19.34 1.29 25.75
CA PHE A 454 20.09 0.06 25.72
C PHE A 454 20.20 -0.56 27.12
N CYS A 455 19.85 -1.84 27.26
CA CYS A 455 20.01 -2.56 28.53
C CYS A 455 21.45 -3.05 28.65
N ARG A 456 22.22 -2.49 29.58
CA ARG A 456 23.60 -2.92 29.84
C ARG A 456 23.86 -2.93 31.34
N GLU A 457 24.46 -4.01 31.83
CA GLU A 457 24.73 -4.24 33.26
C GLU A 457 23.45 -4.11 34.12
N GLY A 458 22.31 -4.56 33.60
CA GLY A 458 21.02 -4.48 34.30
C GLY A 458 20.43 -3.07 34.40
N ILE A 459 20.97 -2.08 33.68
CA ILE A 459 20.42 -0.71 33.64
C ILE A 459 20.18 -0.21 32.21
N TRP A 460 19.14 0.62 32.05
CA TRP A 460 18.85 1.33 30.82
C TRP A 460 19.81 2.51 30.63
N GLN A 461 20.69 2.40 29.65
CA GLN A 461 21.50 3.49 29.15
C GLN A 461 20.74 4.22 28.04
N THR A 462 21.00 5.51 27.88
CA THR A 462 20.22 6.39 27.02
C THR A 462 21.17 7.19 26.16
N TYR A 463 20.88 7.27 24.86
CA TYR A 463 21.72 7.96 23.90
C TYR A 463 20.92 9.02 23.15
N ASP A 464 21.47 10.23 23.13
CA ASP A 464 20.87 11.42 22.50
C ASP A 464 21.02 11.41 20.96
N LEU A 465 21.75 10.44 20.42
CA LEU A 465 21.97 10.25 18.99
C LEU A 465 21.39 8.89 18.58
N ASN A 466 20.74 8.84 17.42
CA ASN A 466 20.39 7.57 16.81
C ASN A 466 21.68 6.80 16.50
N PRO A 467 21.82 5.54 16.95
CA PRO A 467 22.94 4.71 16.56
C PRO A 467 22.96 4.59 15.02
N ARG A 468 24.14 4.79 14.42
CA ARG A 468 24.29 4.67 12.97
C ARG A 468 23.97 3.23 12.56
N ASP A 469 23.39 3.07 11.37
CA ASP A 469 23.11 1.76 10.74
C ASP A 469 22.01 0.90 11.39
N CYS A 470 21.23 1.44 12.34
CA CYS A 470 20.08 0.76 12.93
C CYS A 470 18.79 1.41 12.42
N SER A 471 18.11 0.74 11.50
CA SER A 471 17.00 1.34 10.74
C SER A 471 15.66 1.40 11.48
N ARG A 472 15.51 0.71 12.63
CA ARG A 472 14.25 0.63 13.40
C ARG A 472 14.44 0.39 14.89
N CYS A 473 13.65 1.12 15.69
CA CYS A 473 13.54 1.19 17.16
C CYS A 473 13.36 -0.12 17.98
N SER A 474 13.64 -1.29 17.44
CA SER A 474 13.45 -2.58 18.10
C SER A 474 14.30 -3.67 17.44
N GLY A 475 14.90 -4.57 18.23
CA GLY A 475 15.63 -5.74 17.74
C GLY A 475 16.83 -6.17 18.58
N ASP A 476 17.51 -7.23 18.12
CA ASP A 476 18.77 -7.68 18.69
C ASP A 476 19.90 -6.68 18.41
N TYR A 477 20.78 -6.51 19.39
CA TYR A 477 21.96 -5.68 19.23
C TYR A 477 22.93 -6.23 18.21
N SER A 478 23.38 -5.35 17.32
CA SER A 478 24.59 -5.55 16.56
C SER A 478 25.65 -4.55 17.03
N SER A 479 26.93 -4.92 16.94
CA SER A 479 28.05 -4.00 17.19
C SER A 479 28.07 -2.80 16.22
N GLY A 480 27.27 -2.83 15.15
CA GLY A 480 27.02 -1.67 14.29
C GLY A 480 26.20 -0.58 14.99
N CYS A 481 25.42 -0.92 16.00
CA CYS A 481 24.59 -0.01 16.78
C CYS A 481 25.34 0.69 17.93
N GLU A 482 26.67 0.58 18.01
CA GLU A 482 27.43 1.34 19.02
C GLU A 482 27.51 2.83 18.65
N PRO A 483 27.18 3.73 19.59
CA PRO A 483 27.54 5.13 19.44
C PRO A 483 29.07 5.25 19.48
N ARG A 484 29.65 5.82 18.43
CA ARG A 484 31.07 6.18 18.35
C ARG A 484 31.34 7.59 18.81
#